data_AF-X0U1X2-F1
#
_entry.id   AF-X0U1X2-F1
#
_cell.length_a   1.000
_cell.length_b   1.000
_cell.length_c   1.000
_cell.angle_alpha   90.00
_cell.angle_beta   90.00
_cell.angle_gamma   90.00
#
_symmetry.space_group_name_H-M   'P 1'
#
loop_
_entity.id
_entity.type
_entity.pdbx_description
1 polymer ?
#
loop_
_entity_poly.entity_id
_entity_poly.type
_entity_poly.pdbx_seq_one_letter_code
_entity_poly.pdbx_strand_id
1 'polypeptide(L)' 'IKPAVIIALIIRFIDAFNVFDTIFVMTSGGPGTATQTLPLLGWKIGFLYFNLGEAAALAIIMLVMTIGIGIFLIRRIT' A
#
# COMPACT_ATOMS: atom_id res chain seq x y z
N ILE A 1 26.03 7.14 -9.22
CA ILE A 1 25.27 7.40 -7.97
C ILE A 1 23.80 7.77 -8.25
N LYS A 2 23.51 8.74 -9.15
CA LYS A 2 22.12 9.11 -9.52
C LYS A 2 21.15 7.92 -9.79
N PRO A 3 21.48 6.88 -10.58
CA PRO A 3 20.55 5.77 -10.81
C PRO A 3 20.31 4.90 -9.57
N ALA A 4 21.32 4.71 -8.71
CA ALA A 4 21.19 3.86 -7.52
C ALA A 4 20.27 4.46 -6.44
N VAL A 5 20.38 5.78 -6.21
CA VAL A 5 19.52 6.51 -5.25
C VAL A 5 18.06 6.46 -5.70
N ILE A 6 17.82 6.52 -7.01
CA ILE A 6 16.48 6.51 -7.57
C ILE A 6 15.83 5.11 -7.49
N ILE A 7 16.59 4.05 -7.76
CA ILE A 7 16.10 2.67 -7.57
C ILE A 7 15.77 2.44 -6.09
N ALA A 8 16.63 2.89 -5.18
CA ALA A 8 16.36 2.82 -3.75
C ALA A 8 15.09 3.60 -3.35
N LEU A 9 14.85 4.77 -3.94
CA LEU A 9 13.62 5.54 -3.72
C LEU A 9 12.36 4.81 -4.21
N ILE A 10 12.41 4.16 -5.38
CA ILE A 10 11.28 3.39 -5.90
C ILE A 10 10.93 2.25 -4.93
N ILE A 11 11.93 1.48 -4.53
CA ILE A 11 11.73 0.34 -3.62
C ILE A 11 11.16 0.84 -2.28
N ARG A 12 11.74 1.89 -1.69
CA ARG A 12 11.23 2.48 -0.44
C ARG A 12 9.83 3.03 -0.55
N PHE A 13 9.47 3.61 -1.68
CA PHE A 13 8.12 4.10 -1.89
C PHE A 13 7.11 2.95 -1.94
N ILE A 14 7.43 1.86 -2.67
CA ILE A 14 6.58 0.68 -2.77
C ILE A 14 6.39 0.03 -1.39
N ASP A 15 7.49 -0.13 -0.63
CA ASP A 15 7.46 -0.68 0.72
C ASP A 15 6.59 0.17 1.66
N ALA A 16 6.76 1.49 1.62
CA ALA A 16 6.02 2.41 2.48
C ALA A 16 4.52 2.47 2.13
N PHE A 17 4.16 2.34 0.85
CA PHE A 17 2.77 2.37 0.41
C PHE A 17 2.00 1.09 0.79
N ASN A 18 2.67 -0.05 0.82
CA ASN A 18 2.08 -1.35 1.17
C ASN A 18 2.30 -1.73 2.64
N VAL A 19 2.69 -0.78 3.49
CA VAL A 19 2.91 -1.04 4.92
C VAL A 19 1.57 -1.39 5.60
N PHE A 20 1.47 -2.64 6.03
CA PHE A 20 0.29 -3.21 6.68
C PHE A 20 0.66 -3.67 8.08
N ASP A 21 1.69 -4.51 8.16
CA ASP A 21 2.25 -5.13 9.35
C ASP A 21 2.53 -4.13 10.48
N THR A 22 3.26 -3.07 10.16
CA THR A 22 3.70 -2.07 11.13
C THR A 22 2.52 -1.34 11.76
N ILE A 23 1.53 -0.96 10.96
CA ILE A 23 0.34 -0.23 11.42
C ILE A 23 -0.61 -1.17 12.17
N PHE A 24 -0.75 -2.40 11.68
CA PHE A 24 -1.57 -3.41 12.33
C PHE A 24 -1.07 -3.72 13.75
N VAL A 25 0.23 -3.92 13.92
CA VAL A 25 0.86 -4.25 15.21
C VAL A 25 0.83 -3.06 16.18
N MET A 26 1.12 -1.84 15.72
CA MET A 26 1.25 -0.69 16.62
C MET A 26 -0.09 -0.10 17.06
N THR A 27 -1.06 0.01 16.16
CA THR A 27 -2.32 0.73 16.44
C THR A 27 -3.57 0.00 15.99
N SER A 28 -3.44 -1.06 15.17
CA SER A 28 -4.55 -1.75 14.51
C SER A 28 -5.53 -0.78 13.78
N GLY A 29 -5.04 0.40 13.40
CA GLY A 29 -5.81 1.45 12.72
C GLY A 29 -6.45 2.53 13.61
N GLY A 30 -6.18 2.55 14.91
CA GLY A 30 -6.77 3.52 15.86
C GLY A 30 -6.00 4.84 16.02
N PRO A 31 -6.55 5.85 16.74
CA PRO A 31 -7.87 5.90 17.40
C PRO A 31 -9.00 6.06 16.38
N GLY A 32 -10.00 5.16 16.43
CA GLY A 32 -11.05 5.10 15.40
C GLY A 32 -10.50 4.62 14.04
N THR A 33 -10.45 5.53 13.07
CA THR A 33 -9.94 5.29 11.69
C THR A 33 -8.71 6.15 11.35
N ALA A 34 -8.16 6.89 12.33
CA ALA A 34 -7.15 7.92 12.07
C ALA A 34 -5.84 7.40 11.46
N THR A 35 -5.44 6.17 11.77
CA THR A 35 -4.25 5.52 11.19
C THR A 35 -4.62 4.38 10.24
N GLN A 36 -5.86 4.35 9.75
CA GLN A 36 -6.29 3.28 8.87
C GLN A 36 -5.77 3.50 7.45
N THR A 37 -4.84 2.64 7.03
CA THR A 37 -4.34 2.61 5.66
C THR A 37 -5.15 1.68 4.77
N LEU A 38 -5.02 1.83 3.45
CA LEU A 38 -5.70 0.99 2.47
C LEU A 38 -5.43 -0.52 2.65
N PRO A 39 -4.18 -0.98 2.89
CA PRO A 39 -3.93 -2.41 3.15
C PRO A 39 -4.68 -2.91 4.39
N LEU A 40 -4.72 -2.09 5.45
CA LEU A 40 -5.39 -2.42 6.70
C LEU A 40 -6.92 -2.47 6.53
N LEU A 41 -7.48 -1.58 5.72
CA LEU A 41 -8.90 -1.61 5.36
C LEU A 41 -9.25 -2.90 4.60
N GLY A 42 -8.47 -3.27 3.59
CA GLY A 42 -8.68 -4.52 2.83
C GLY A 42 -8.63 -5.75 3.72
N TRP A 43 -7.67 -5.78 4.66
CA TRP A 43 -7.59 -6.84 5.66
C TRP A 43 -8.83 -6.92 6.55
N LYS A 44 -9.31 -5.77 7.07
CA LYS A 44 -10.55 -5.74 7.88
C LYS A 44 -11.76 -6.21 7.07
N ILE A 45 -11.94 -5.74 5.84
CA ILE A 45 -13.07 -6.13 4.97
C ILE A 45 -13.05 -7.63 4.69
N GLY A 46 -11.88 -8.19 4.35
CA GLY A 46 -11.75 -9.60 3.98
C GLY A 46 -11.84 -10.56 5.16
N PHE A 47 -11.20 -10.23 6.29
CA PHE A 47 -11.05 -11.15 7.42
C PHE A 47 -11.97 -10.86 8.61
N LEU A 48 -12.39 -9.61 8.83
CA LEU A 48 -13.30 -9.25 9.92
C LEU A 48 -14.76 -9.29 9.46
N TYR A 49 -15.05 -8.67 8.31
CA TYR A 49 -16.40 -8.60 7.75
C TYR A 49 -16.72 -9.76 6.80
N PHE A 50 -15.74 -10.64 6.53
CA PHE A 50 -15.86 -11.78 5.60
C PHE A 50 -16.33 -11.41 4.19
N ASN A 51 -16.18 -10.14 3.78
CA ASN A 51 -16.53 -9.68 2.44
C ASN A 51 -15.31 -9.78 1.51
N LEU A 52 -15.05 -10.99 1.03
CA LEU A 52 -13.90 -11.27 0.16
C LEU A 52 -14.00 -10.56 -1.20
N GLY A 53 -15.20 -10.32 -1.71
CA GLY A 53 -15.40 -9.64 -3.00
C GLY A 53 -14.97 -8.18 -2.95
N GLU A 54 -15.38 -7.46 -1.91
CA GLU A 54 -14.98 -6.06 -1.69
C GLU A 54 -13.49 -5.96 -1.36
N ALA A 55 -12.97 -6.87 -0.55
CA ALA A 55 -11.53 -6.93 -0.25
C ALA A 55 -10.68 -7.19 -1.51
N ALA A 56 -11.13 -8.07 -2.41
CA ALA A 56 -10.46 -8.35 -3.67
C ALA A 56 -10.50 -7.13 -4.62
N ALA A 57 -11.63 -6.44 -4.70
CA ALA A 57 -11.74 -5.20 -5.48
C ALA A 57 -10.76 -4.13 -4.96
N LEU A 58 -10.67 -3.97 -3.63
CA LEU A 58 -9.74 -3.04 -3.01
C LEU A 58 -8.28 -3.42 -3.28
N ALA A 59 -7.94 -4.71 -3.23
CA ALA A 59 -6.61 -5.21 -3.58
C ALA A 59 -6.23 -4.91 -5.04
N ILE A 60 -7.16 -5.06 -5.98
CA ILE A 60 -6.93 -4.72 -7.40
C ILE A 60 -6.69 -3.22 -7.57
N ILE A 61 -7.47 -2.37 -6.89
CA ILE A 61 -7.28 -0.91 -6.93
C ILE A 61 -5.88 -0.54 -6.39
N MET A 62 -5.47 -1.15 -5.28
CA MET A 62 -4.13 -0.96 -4.71
C MET A 62 -3.01 -1.41 -5.63
N LEU A 63 -3.20 -2.54 -6.33
CA LEU A 63 -2.26 -3.03 -7.33
C LEU A 63 -2.08 -2.02 -8.48
N VAL A 64 -3.19 -1.53 -9.04
CA VAL A 64 -3.17 -0.54 -10.12
C VAL A 64 -2.49 0.77 -9.67
N MET A 65 -2.76 1.25 -8.45
CA MET A 65 -2.09 2.43 -7.92
C MET A 65 -0.58 2.21 -7.74
N THR A 66 -0.17 1.08 -7.19
CA THR A 66 1.26 0.78 -6.97
C THR A 66 2.01 0.67 -8.30
N ILE A 67 1.44 -0.03 -9.29
CA ILE A 67 2.01 -0.13 -10.64
C ILE A 67 2.04 1.25 -11.31
N GLY A 68 0.95 2.02 -11.22
CA GLY A 68 0.86 3.36 -11.80
C GLY A 68 1.93 4.30 -11.26
N ILE A 69 2.16 4.30 -9.95
CA ILE A 69 3.21 5.10 -9.32
C ILE A 69 4.59 4.57 -9.73
N GLY A 70 4.78 3.25 -9.77
CA GLY A 70 6.03 2.64 -10.25
C GLY A 70 6.37 3.07 -11.68
N ILE A 71 5.41 2.99 -12.60
CA ILE A 71 5.58 3.44 -14.00
C ILE A 71 5.83 4.95 -14.07
N PHE A 72 5.09 5.76 -13.30
CA PHE A 72 5.30 7.21 -13.27
C PHE A 72 6.71 7.58 -12.82
N LEU A 73 7.19 6.95 -11.75
CA LEU A 73 8.55 7.13 -11.26
C LEU A 73 9.56 6.68 -12.31
N ILE A 74 9.37 5.53 -12.96
CA ILE A 74 10.27 5.05 -14.02
C ILE A 74 10.29 5.99 -15.23
N ARG A 75 9.13 6.50 -15.67
CA ARG A 75 9.04 7.46 -16.79
C ARG A 75 9.69 8.81 -16.50
N ARG A 76 9.85 9.18 -15.24
CA ARG A 76 10.61 10.37 -14.85
C ARG A 76 12.13 10.15 -14.90
N ILE A 77 12.58 8.90 -15.06
CA ILE A 77 14.00 8.51 -15.09
C ILE A 77 14.54 8.43 -16.52
N THR A 78 13.75 7.87 -17.44
CA THR A 78 14.05 7.79 -18.88
C THR A 78 13.87 9.14 -19.54
#